data_AF-E3BFB9-F1
#
_entry.id   AF-E3BFB9-F1
#
_cell.length_a   1.000
_cell.length_b   1.000
_cell.length_c   1.000
_cell.angle_alpha   90.00
_cell.angle_beta   90.00
_cell.angle_gamma   90.00
#
_symmetry.space_group_name_H-M   'P 1'
#
loop_
_entity.id
_entity.type
_entity.pdbx_description
1 polymer ?
#
loop_
_entity_poly.entity_id
_entity_poly.type
_entity_poly.pdbx_seq_one_letter_code
_entity_poly.pdbx_strand_id
1 'polypeptide(L)' 'NWDTSKVAYMEAIFKDAINFNQPIGNWDTSKVKNTSWLFSGAASFNQPIGDWDTSNVEDMSSMFRGATAFNQPIGNWDT' A
#
# COMPACT_ATOMS: atom_id res chain seq x y z
N ASN A 1 -13.13 -8.25 10.92
CA ASN A 1 -11.75 -8.18 10.40
C ASN A 1 -11.70 -8.82 9.04
N TRP A 2 -11.21 -8.09 8.05
CA TRP A 2 -10.89 -8.63 6.73
C TRP A 2 -9.59 -9.40 6.85
N ASP A 3 -9.55 -10.65 6.39
CA ASP A 3 -8.33 -11.48 6.38
C ASP A 3 -7.58 -11.27 5.06
N THR A 4 -6.38 -10.69 5.11
CA THR A 4 -5.51 -10.46 3.94
C THR A 4 -4.35 -11.46 3.86
N SER A 5 -4.25 -12.42 4.78
CA SER A 5 -3.10 -13.34 4.94
C SER A 5 -2.84 -14.28 3.75
N LYS A 6 -3.74 -14.29 2.75
CA LYS A 6 -3.62 -15.07 1.52
C LYS A 6 -3.59 -14.21 0.26
N VAL A 7 -3.63 -12.89 0.39
CA VAL A 7 -3.59 -11.97 -0.75
C VAL A 7 -2.17 -11.96 -1.32
N ALA A 8 -2.05 -12.30 -2.59
CA ALA A 8 -0.77 -12.27 -3.30
C ALA A 8 -0.59 -10.99 -4.14
N TYR A 9 -1.68 -10.32 -4.52
CA TYR A 9 -1.67 -9.16 -5.41
C TYR A 9 -2.55 -8.05 -4.85
N MET A 10 -1.96 -6.88 -4.68
CA MET A 10 -2.62 -5.64 -4.30
C MET A 10 -2.44 -4.56 -5.38
N GLU A 11 -2.28 -4.95 -6.63
CA GLU A 11 -2.14 -4.01 -7.75
C GLU A 11 -3.39 -3.13 -7.87
N ALA A 12 -3.17 -1.81 -7.96
CA ALA A 12 -4.17 -0.80 -8.32
C ALA A 12 -5.50 -0.80 -7.53
N ILE A 13 -5.59 -1.46 -6.36
CA ILE A 13 -6.85 -1.58 -5.61
C ILE A 13 -7.46 -0.22 -5.27
N PHE A 14 -6.64 0.78 -4.92
CA PHE A 14 -7.07 2.14 -4.61
C PHE A 14 -6.60 3.16 -5.65
N LYS A 15 -6.30 2.71 -6.87
CA LYS A 15 -5.92 3.61 -7.96
C LYS A 15 -7.04 4.61 -8.25
N ASP A 16 -6.67 5.88 -8.30
CA ASP A 16 -7.55 7.05 -8.50
C ASP A 16 -8.66 7.19 -7.44
N ALA A 17 -8.56 6.49 -6.31
CA ALA A 17 -9.46 6.66 -5.18
C ALA A 17 -9.07 7.93 -4.41
N ILE A 18 -9.32 9.10 -5.01
CA ILE A 18 -8.86 10.43 -4.57
C ILE A 18 -9.10 10.68 -3.07
N ASN A 19 -10.24 10.23 -2.55
CA ASN A 19 -10.68 10.45 -1.16
C ASN A 19 -10.35 9.29 -0.20
N PHE A 20 -9.67 8.23 -0.67
CA PHE A 20 -9.37 7.07 0.18
C PHE A 20 -8.30 7.44 1.22
N ASN A 21 -8.64 7.24 2.50
CA ASN A 21 -7.76 7.48 3.65
C ASN A 21 -8.17 6.61 4.85
N GLN A 22 -8.60 5.37 4.60
CA GLN A 22 -9.11 4.48 5.64
C GLN A 22 -7.98 3.69 6.30
N PRO A 23 -8.05 3.38 7.60
CA PRO A 23 -6.98 2.70 8.31
C PRO A 23 -6.81 1.26 7.80
N ILE A 24 -5.65 0.99 7.21
CA ILE A 24 -5.27 -0.32 6.64
C ILE A 24 -3.91 -0.82 7.13
N GLY A 25 -3.33 -0.14 8.14
CA GLY A 25 -2.02 -0.51 8.69
C GLY A 25 -1.98 -1.91 9.33
N ASN A 26 -3.14 -2.49 9.64
CA ASN A 26 -3.26 -3.83 10.23
C ASN A 26 -3.40 -4.97 9.20
N TRP A 27 -3.27 -4.70 7.91
CA TRP A 27 -3.29 -5.74 6.89
C TRP A 27 -2.03 -6.61 6.97
N ASP A 28 -2.21 -7.91 6.88
CA ASP A 28 -1.13 -8.87 6.65
C ASP A 28 -0.72 -8.80 5.17
N THR A 29 0.48 -8.26 4.92
CA THR A 29 1.09 -8.15 3.59
C THR A 29 2.21 -9.16 3.35
N SER A 30 2.44 -10.09 4.28
CA SER A 30 3.58 -11.01 4.27
C SER A 30 3.66 -11.91 3.03
N LYS A 31 2.56 -12.08 2.29
CA LYS A 31 2.51 -12.86 1.04
C LYS A 31 2.32 -12.04 -0.22
N VAL A 32 2.24 -10.72 -0.09
CA VAL A 32 1.98 -9.82 -1.22
C VAL A 32 3.24 -9.76 -2.09
N LYS A 33 3.06 -9.98 -3.39
CA LYS A 33 4.10 -9.92 -4.41
C LYS A 33 4.03 -8.66 -5.26
N ASN A 34 2.86 -8.03 -5.37
CA ASN A 34 2.69 -6.85 -6.22
C ASN A 34 1.84 -5.80 -5.51
N THR A 35 2.39 -4.60 -5.37
CA THR A 35 1.73 -3.39 -4.85
C THR A 35 1.76 -2.24 -5.87
N SER A 36 2.09 -2.54 -7.12
CA SER A 36 2.17 -1.55 -8.19
C SER A 36 0.85 -0.78 -8.30
N TRP A 37 0.98 0.53 -8.45
CA TRP A 37 -0.15 1.47 -8.57
C TRP A 37 -1.16 1.46 -7.41
N LEU A 38 -0.92 0.76 -6.29
CA LEU A 38 -1.93 0.53 -5.23
C LEU A 38 -2.59 1.83 -4.76
N PHE A 39 -1.81 2.90 -4.56
CA PHE A 39 -2.29 4.22 -4.17
C PHE A 39 -2.07 5.29 -5.25
N SER A 40 -1.83 4.89 -6.51
CA SER A 40 -1.62 5.86 -7.58
C SER A 40 -2.86 6.74 -7.73
N GLY A 41 -2.71 8.07 -7.60
CA GLY A 41 -3.81 9.02 -7.67
C GLY A 41 -4.71 9.08 -6.43
N ALA A 42 -4.42 8.31 -5.37
CA ALA A 42 -5.12 8.40 -4.08
C ALA A 42 -4.63 9.63 -3.29
N ALA A 43 -4.99 10.82 -3.78
CA ALA A 43 -4.42 12.09 -3.32
C ALA A 43 -4.54 12.36 -1.81
N SER A 44 -5.59 11.82 -1.16
CA SER A 44 -5.86 12.01 0.27
C SER A 44 -5.25 10.94 1.19
N PHE A 45 -4.62 9.89 0.64
CA PHE A 45 -4.12 8.78 1.44
C PHE A 45 -2.91 9.20 2.29
N ASN A 46 -3.02 9.04 3.61
CA ASN A 46 -1.95 9.35 4.56
C ASN A 46 -2.06 8.50 5.84
N GLN A 47 -2.40 7.21 5.69
CA GLN A 47 -2.48 6.28 6.83
C GLN A 47 -1.14 5.60 7.11
N PRO A 48 -0.82 5.30 8.38
CA PRO A 48 0.40 4.59 8.72
C PRO A 48 0.35 3.15 8.17
N ILE A 49 1.34 2.82 7.34
CA ILE A 49 1.55 1.51 6.73
C ILE A 49 3.00 1.04 6.88
N GLY A 50 3.77 1.68 7.76
CA GLY A 50 5.18 1.34 7.99
C GLY A 50 5.39 -0.07 8.55
N ASP A 51 4.36 -0.66 9.15
CA ASP A 51 4.36 -2.02 9.70
C ASP A 51 4.06 -3.11 8.66
N TRP A 52 3.80 -2.73 7.40
CA TRP A 52 3.63 -3.71 6.32
C TRP A 52 4.94 -4.47 6.07
N ASP A 53 4.83 -5.79 5.95
CA ASP A 53 5.91 -6.65 5.48
C ASP A 53 6.00 -6.56 3.96
N THR A 54 7.09 -5.98 3.46
CA THR A 54 7.37 -5.85 2.03
C THR A 54 8.43 -6.83 1.52
N SER A 55 8.92 -7.74 2.36
CA SER A 55 10.05 -8.64 2.03
C SER A 55 9.78 -9.57 0.85
N ASN A 56 8.51 -9.83 0.52
CA ASN A 56 8.09 -10.66 -0.61
C ASN A 56 7.58 -9.84 -1.81
N VAL A 57 7.59 -8.51 -1.75
CA VAL A 57 7.07 -7.66 -2.82
C VAL A 57 8.10 -7.58 -3.94
N GLU A 58 7.68 -8.00 -5.13
CA GLU A 58 8.49 -8.03 -6.34
C GLU A 58 8.28 -6.77 -7.21
N ASP A 59 7.15 -6.07 -7.06
CA ASP A 59 6.81 -4.86 -7.82
C ASP A 59 6.09 -3.81 -6.95
N MET A 60 6.71 -2.65 -6.79
CA MET A 60 6.18 -1.44 -6.13
C MET A 60 6.01 -0.25 -7.10
N SER A 61 6.08 -0.50 -8.41
CA SER A 61 6.13 0.55 -9.41
C SER A 61 4.94 1.51 -9.29
N SER A 62 5.25 2.81 -9.24
CA SER A 62 4.26 3.89 -9.16
C SER A 62 3.24 3.78 -8.01
N MET A 63 3.53 3.01 -6.93
CA MET A 63 2.62 2.76 -5.82
C MET A 63 2.00 4.04 -5.24
N PHE A 64 2.79 5.11 -5.08
CA PHE A 64 2.36 6.42 -4.56
C PHE A 64 2.30 7.53 -5.61
N ARG A 65 2.32 7.21 -6.91
CA ARG A 65 2.30 8.24 -7.96
C ARG A 65 1.04 9.10 -7.83
N GLY A 66 1.20 10.37 -7.44
CA GLY A 66 0.06 11.28 -7.23
C GLY A 66 -0.68 11.13 -5.90
N ALA A 67 -0.18 10.32 -4.95
CA ALA A 67 -0.67 10.28 -3.58
C ALA A 67 -0.10 11.48 -2.77
N THR A 68 -0.53 12.70 -3.11
CA THR A 68 0.13 13.94 -2.67
C THR A 68 0.11 14.21 -1.17
N ALA A 69 -0.83 13.62 -0.42
CA ALA A 69 -0.91 13.77 1.03
C ALA A 69 -0.02 12.78 1.80
N PHE A 70 0.53 11.75 1.15
CA PHE A 70 1.25 10.69 1.85
C PHE A 70 2.57 11.21 2.44
N ASN A 71 2.69 11.12 3.78
CA ASN A 71 3.87 11.54 4.53
C ASN A 71 4.03 10.66 5.78
N GLN A 72 4.11 9.36 5.59
CA GLN A 72 4.29 8.39 6.67
C GLN A 72 5.66 7.70 6.58
N PRO A 73 6.25 7.30 7.72
CA PRO A 73 7.51 6.58 7.71
C PRO A 73 7.36 5.21 7.05
N ILE A 74 8.18 4.95 6.03
CA ILE A 74 8.30 3.67 5.32
C ILE A 74 9.76 3.21 5.19
N GLY A 75 10.67 3.83 5.94
CA GLY A 75 12.11 3.56 5.84
C GLY A 75 12.55 2.17 6.32
N ASN A 76 11.64 1.40 6.92
CA ASN A 76 11.89 0.02 7.36
C ASN A 76 11.53 -1.02 6.30
N TRP A 77 10.95 -0.62 5.17
CA TRP A 77 10.59 -1.53 4.09
C TRP A 77 11.82 -2.09 3.41
N ASP A 78 11.78 -3.38 3.11
CA ASP A 78 12.72 -4.05 2.21
C ASP A 78 12.24 -3.78 0.77
N THR A 79 13.08 -3.13 -0.04
CA THR A 79 12.72 -2.57 -1.37
C THR A 79 13.80 -2.80 -2.40
#